data_AF-A0A6N8BGH1-F1
#
_entry.id   AF-A0A6N8BGH1-F1
#
_cell.length_a   1.000
_cell.length_b   1.000
_cell.length_c   1.000
_cell.angle_alpha   90.00
_cell.angle_beta   90.00
_cell.angle_gamma   90.00
#
_symmetry.space_group_name_H-M   'P 1'
#
loop_
_entity.id
_entity.type
_entity.pdbx_description
1 polymer ?
#
loop_
_entity_poly.entity_id
_entity_poly.type
_entity_poly.pdbx_seq_one_letter_code
_entity_poly.pdbx_strand_id
1 'polypeptide(L)'
;MFYNPQTCCQIFIENSIHLAPAAKRGTVKCLPEESIQVTQVKSYPGIVLIDGFVRVTIEYTDKKDNLQKRTDDIPFQCSMSRKDANEGDPFYVTGSTVLTQLSAEESTFGGPFNPEIAEPSLAFQFNEQKIIMICIRKKTA
;
A
#
# COMPACT_ATOMS: atom_id res chain seq x y z
N MET A 1 -30.03 -23.43 2.87
CA MET A 1 -28.66 -23.45 2.33
C MET A 1 -27.88 -22.34 3.00
N PHE A 2 -26.83 -22.66 3.76
CA PHE A 2 -25.99 -21.65 4.39
C PHE A 2 -25.09 -21.04 3.33
N TYR A 3 -25.44 -19.84 2.88
CA TYR A 3 -24.63 -19.06 1.95
C TYR A 3 -23.42 -18.55 2.71
N ASN A 4 -22.20 -18.97 2.34
CA ASN A 4 -20.94 -18.42 2.86
C ASN A 4 -20.31 -17.51 1.79
N PRO A 5 -20.84 -16.29 1.58
CA PRO A 5 -20.36 -15.42 0.54
C PRO A 5 -18.93 -14.99 0.83
N GLN A 6 -18.12 -15.01 -0.23
CA GLN A 6 -16.96 -14.16 -0.29
C GLN A 6 -17.41 -12.71 -0.39
N THR A 7 -16.86 -11.87 0.47
CA THR A 7 -17.06 -10.42 0.38
C THR A 7 -15.69 -9.81 0.24
N CYS A 8 -15.56 -8.75 -0.57
CA CYS A 8 -14.30 -8.04 -0.74
C CYS A 8 -14.48 -6.55 -0.45
N CYS A 9 -13.43 -5.90 0.02
CA CYS A 9 -13.34 -4.45 0.08
C CYS A 9 -12.18 -3.97 -0.78
N GLN A 10 -12.40 -2.80 -1.40
CA GLN A 10 -11.39 -2.09 -2.16
C GLN A 10 -11.00 -0.85 -1.37
N ILE A 11 -9.70 -0.61 -1.25
CA ILE A 11 -9.16 0.48 -0.44
C ILE A 11 -8.24 1.28 -1.35
N PHE A 12 -8.49 2.58 -1.44
CA PHE A 12 -7.58 3.53 -2.05
C PHE A 12 -6.53 3.93 -1.02
N ILE A 13 -5.26 3.81 -1.41
CA ILE A 13 -4.10 4.09 -0.56
C ILE A 13 -3.32 5.21 -1.23
N GLU A 14 -2.99 6.23 -0.45
CA GLU A 14 -2.03 7.27 -0.81
C GLU A 14 -0.87 7.22 0.18
N ASN A 15 0.35 7.23 -0.33
CA ASN A 15 1.55 7.27 0.49
C ASN A 15 2.55 8.30 -0.04
N SER A 16 3.34 8.85 0.89
CA SER A 16 4.45 9.74 0.59
C SER A 16 5.68 9.32 1.38
N ILE A 17 6.68 8.81 0.66
CA ILE A 17 7.94 8.35 1.24
C ILE A 17 8.94 9.49 1.21
N HIS A 18 9.49 9.84 2.37
CA HIS A 18 10.59 10.80 2.45
C HIS A 18 11.92 10.17 2.03
N LEU A 19 12.60 10.79 1.07
CA LEU A 19 13.88 10.33 0.52
C LEU A 19 15.03 11.01 1.27
N ALA A 20 15.60 10.28 2.24
CA ALA A 20 16.78 10.68 3.00
C ALA A 20 17.83 9.56 2.94
N PRO A 21 18.90 9.68 2.13
CA PRO A 21 19.28 10.84 1.32
C PRO A 21 18.33 11.07 0.13
N ALA A 22 18.35 12.29 -0.42
CA ALA A 22 17.57 12.63 -1.61
C ALA A 22 17.99 11.77 -2.81
N ALA A 23 17.01 11.36 -3.61
CA ALA A 23 17.25 10.59 -4.83
C ALA A 23 17.71 11.49 -5.96
N LYS A 24 18.57 10.98 -6.84
CA LYS A 24 18.72 11.53 -8.19
C LYS A 24 17.39 11.35 -8.92
N ARG A 25 16.99 12.40 -9.62
CA ARG A 25 15.71 12.41 -10.31
C ARG A 25 15.63 11.34 -11.40
N GLY A 26 14.48 10.70 -11.51
CA GLY A 26 14.18 9.61 -12.43
C GLY A 26 14.81 8.27 -12.04
N THR A 27 15.31 8.14 -10.81
CA THR A 27 15.98 6.90 -10.37
C THR A 27 15.15 6.08 -9.39
N VAL A 28 14.10 6.64 -8.80
CA VAL A 28 13.24 5.90 -7.87
C VAL A 28 12.40 4.86 -8.63
N LYS A 29 12.41 3.62 -8.14
CA LYS A 29 11.66 2.49 -8.67
C LYS A 29 11.00 1.72 -7.53
N CYS A 30 9.72 1.37 -7.70
CA CYS A 30 9.08 0.38 -6.84
C CYS A 30 9.60 -1.01 -7.20
N LEU A 31 10.04 -1.77 -6.18
CA LEU A 31 10.38 -3.17 -6.35
C LEU A 31 9.09 -4.01 -6.40
N PRO A 32 9.09 -5.14 -7.11
CA PRO A 32 7.90 -5.98 -7.30
C PRO A 32 7.43 -6.71 -6.03
N GLU A 33 8.19 -6.64 -4.92
CA GLU A 33 7.92 -7.35 -3.67
C GLU A 33 6.84 -6.68 -2.79
N GLU A 34 5.87 -6.01 -3.40
CA GLU A 34 4.76 -5.44 -2.64
C GLU A 34 3.93 -6.55 -2.00
N SER A 35 3.75 -6.45 -0.68
CA SER A 35 2.96 -7.45 0.06
C SER A 35 1.89 -6.78 0.91
N ILE A 36 0.68 -7.33 0.83
CA ILE A 36 -0.45 -6.90 1.65
C ILE A 36 -0.51 -7.84 2.85
N GLN A 37 -0.33 -7.29 4.04
CA GLN A 37 -0.38 -8.01 5.31
C GLN A 37 -1.63 -7.62 6.07
N VAL A 38 -2.53 -8.57 6.31
CA VAL A 38 -3.68 -8.37 7.20
C VAL A 38 -3.23 -8.69 8.62
N THR A 39 -3.26 -7.70 9.50
CA THR A 39 -2.87 -7.85 10.90
C THR A 39 -4.04 -8.36 11.74
N GLN A 40 -5.27 -7.95 11.41
CA GLN A 40 -6.43 -8.35 12.17
C GLN A 40 -7.72 -8.36 11.34
N VAL A 41 -8.60 -9.31 11.65
CA VAL A 41 -10.00 -9.30 11.22
C VAL A 41 -10.88 -9.36 12.47
N LYS A 42 -11.63 -8.30 12.76
CA LYS A 42 -12.56 -8.22 13.89
C LYS A 42 -13.99 -8.20 13.37
N SER A 43 -14.87 -8.94 14.02
CA SER A 43 -16.29 -8.98 13.71
C SER A 43 -17.13 -8.39 14.85
N TYR A 44 -18.17 -7.66 14.47
CA TYR A 44 -19.19 -7.09 15.34
C TYR A 44 -20.56 -7.33 14.69
N PRO A 45 -21.68 -7.10 15.41
CA PRO A 45 -23.01 -7.23 14.83
C PRO A 45 -23.16 -6.40 13.55
N GLY A 46 -23.31 -7.07 12.41
CA GLY A 46 -23.53 -6.45 11.10
C GLY A 46 -22.28 -5.93 10.38
N ILE A 47 -21.09 -5.99 10.97
CA ILE A 47 -19.86 -5.38 10.42
C ILE A 47 -18.62 -6.22 10.70
N VAL A 48 -17.71 -6.27 9.73
CA VAL A 48 -16.36 -6.83 9.88
C VAL A 48 -15.34 -5.73 9.57
N LEU A 49 -14.37 -5.55 10.46
CA LEU A 49 -13.22 -4.66 10.29
C LEU A 49 -11.99 -5.49 9.94
N ILE A 50 -11.24 -5.00 8.95
CA ILE A 50 -9.96 -5.56 8.53
C ILE A 50 -8.91 -4.47 8.71
N ASP A 51 -7.92 -4.77 9.55
CA ASP A 51 -6.74 -3.93 9.78
C ASP A 51 -5.53 -4.59 9.13
N GLY A 52 -4.62 -3.79 8.58
CA GLY A 52 -3.39 -4.30 7.98
C GLY A 52 -2.49 -3.21 7.46
N PHE A 53 -1.48 -3.60 6.68
CA PHE A 53 -0.60 -2.67 5.97
C PHE A 53 -0.17 -3.22 4.61
N VAL A 54 0.16 -2.32 3.69
CA VAL A 54 0.87 -2.63 2.46
C VAL A 54 2.34 -2.32 2.66
N ARG A 55 3.18 -3.34 2.56
CA ARG A 55 4.63 -3.16 2.56
C ARG A 55 5.08 -2.82 1.16
N VAL A 56 5.70 -1.66 1.00
CA VAL A 56 6.28 -1.19 -0.26
C VAL A 56 7.77 -1.03 -0.08
N THR A 57 8.54 -1.51 -1.05
CA THR A 57 9.97 -1.28 -1.10
C THR A 57 10.33 -0.51 -2.36
N ILE A 58 11.02 0.60 -2.19
CA ILE A 58 11.57 1.39 -3.28
C ILE A 58 13.10 1.28 -3.30
N GLU A 59 13.65 1.40 -4.49
CA GLU A 59 15.08 1.49 -4.76
C GLU A 59 15.36 2.78 -5.53
N TYR A 60 16.44 3.49 -5.20
CA TYR A 60 16.84 4.71 -5.90
C TYR A 60 18.35 4.95 -5.79
N THR A 61 18.87 5.85 -6.63
CA THR A 61 20.28 6.26 -6.57
C THR A 61 20.36 7.61 -5.87
N ASP A 62 21.23 7.75 -4.86
CA ASP A 62 21.41 9.02 -4.17
C ASP A 62 22.35 9.99 -4.91
N LYS A 63 22.48 11.23 -4.41
CA LYS A 63 23.39 12.25 -4.96
C LYS A 63 24.83 11.76 -5.13
N LYS A 64 25.30 10.83 -4.29
CA LYS A 64 26.66 10.30 -4.26
C LYS A 64 26.80 9.00 -5.06
N ASP A 65 25.83 8.68 -5.92
CA ASP A 65 25.81 7.47 -6.74
C ASP A 65 25.74 6.15 -5.96
N ASN A 66 25.26 6.20 -4.70
CA ASN A 66 24.99 4.97 -3.96
C ASN A 66 23.56 4.51 -4.19
N LEU A 67 23.39 3.19 -4.34
CA LEU A 67 22.10 2.54 -4.37
C LEU A 67 21.49 2.54 -2.97
N GLN A 68 20.29 3.07 -2.85
CA GLN A 68 19.51 3.12 -1.62
C GLN A 68 18.29 2.23 -1.75
N LYS A 69 17.92 1.56 -0.66
CA LYS A 69 16.67 0.81 -0.53
C LYS A 69 15.91 1.31 0.68
N ARG A 70 14.61 1.52 0.52
CA ARG A 70 13.70 1.97 1.57
C ARG A 70 12.46 1.09 1.56
N THR A 71 12.09 0.59 2.73
CA THR A 71 10.86 -0.17 2.94
C THR A 71 9.97 0.62 3.88
N ASP A 72 8.69 0.72 3.52
CA ASP A 72 7.68 1.41 4.30
C ASP A 72 6.42 0.54 4.41
N ASP A 73 5.73 0.66 5.54
CA ASP A 73 4.52 -0.10 5.85
C ASP A 73 3.33 0.88 5.93
N ILE A 74 2.49 0.86 4.89
CA ILE A 74 1.38 1.81 4.74
C ILE A 74 0.13 1.19 5.38
N PRO A 75 -0.35 1.69 6.52
CA PRO A 75 -1.50 1.11 7.20
C PRO A 75 -2.77 1.29 6.36
N PHE A 76 -3.64 0.29 6.40
CA PHE A 76 -4.98 0.40 5.87
C PHE A 76 -6.00 -0.15 6.87
N GLN A 77 -7.22 0.35 6.76
CA GLN A 77 -8.37 -0.18 7.45
C GLN A 77 -9.54 -0.26 6.48
N CYS A 78 -10.28 -1.36 6.53
CA CYS A 78 -11.47 -1.57 5.74
C CYS A 78 -12.61 -2.06 6.62
N SER A 79 -13.80 -1.52 6.38
CA SER A 79 -15.03 -1.98 7.02
C SER A 79 -15.96 -2.60 5.98
N MET A 80 -16.65 -3.66 6.38
CA MET A 80 -17.50 -4.44 5.49
C MET A 80 -18.83 -4.74 6.17
N SER A 81 -19.94 -4.44 5.49
CA SER A 81 -21.26 -4.84 5.98
C SER A 81 -21.46 -6.34 5.79
N ARG A 82 -21.70 -7.04 6.89
CA ARG A 82 -21.94 -8.48 6.95
C ARG A 82 -23.10 -8.75 7.89
N LYS A 83 -24.30 -8.90 7.33
CA LYS A 83 -25.52 -9.18 8.11
C LYS A 83 -25.44 -10.50 8.90
N ASP A 84 -24.59 -11.40 8.46
CA ASP A 84 -24.30 -12.67 9.11
C ASP A 84 -23.14 -12.61 10.12
N ALA A 85 -22.53 -11.44 10.32
CA ALA A 85 -21.50 -11.22 11.34
C ALA A 85 -22.14 -10.84 12.68
N ASN A 86 -21.66 -11.48 13.74
CA ASN A 86 -21.87 -11.13 15.14
C ASN A 86 -20.52 -10.93 15.82
N GLU A 87 -20.55 -10.45 17.05
CA GLU A 87 -19.34 -10.25 17.84
C GLU A 87 -18.56 -11.56 18.03
N GLY A 88 -17.27 -11.54 17.67
CA GLY A 88 -16.37 -12.69 17.83
C GLY A 88 -16.51 -13.78 16.78
N ASP A 89 -17.40 -13.63 15.79
CA ASP A 89 -17.51 -14.56 14.67
C ASP A 89 -16.18 -14.68 13.91
N PRO A 90 -15.68 -15.90 13.62
CA PRO A 90 -14.43 -16.08 12.92
C PRO A 90 -14.56 -15.76 11.43
N PHE A 91 -13.70 -14.88 10.94
CA PHE A 91 -13.50 -14.58 9.53
C PHE A 91 -12.06 -14.86 9.14
N TYR A 92 -11.84 -15.22 7.88
CA TYR A 92 -10.50 -15.42 7.34
C TYR A 92 -10.38 -14.75 5.97
N VAL A 93 -9.17 -14.28 5.67
CA VAL A 93 -8.82 -13.68 4.38
C VAL A 93 -8.73 -14.80 3.34
N THR A 94 -9.45 -14.65 2.24
CA THR A 94 -9.41 -15.58 1.09
C THR A 94 -8.52 -15.10 -0.04
N GLY A 95 -8.17 -13.81 -0.04
CA GLY A 95 -7.26 -13.23 -1.02
C GLY A 95 -7.00 -11.76 -0.73
N SER A 96 -5.80 -11.31 -1.09
CA SER A 96 -5.39 -9.91 -1.11
C SER A 96 -4.62 -9.65 -2.40
N THR A 97 -4.84 -8.49 -3.01
CA THR A 97 -4.14 -8.11 -4.24
C THR A 97 -4.09 -6.60 -4.41
N VAL A 98 -3.05 -6.10 -5.09
CA VAL A 98 -3.01 -4.74 -5.62
C VAL A 98 -3.76 -4.78 -6.95
N LEU A 99 -4.91 -4.10 -7.03
CA LEU A 99 -5.72 -4.08 -8.25
C LEU A 99 -5.07 -3.21 -9.33
N THR A 100 -4.59 -2.04 -8.95
CA THR A 100 -3.92 -1.10 -9.84
C THR A 100 -3.06 -0.12 -9.06
N GLN A 101 -1.94 0.28 -9.66
CA GLN A 101 -1.17 1.45 -9.28
C GLN A 101 -1.69 2.62 -10.11
N LEU A 102 -2.14 3.69 -9.45
CA LEU A 102 -2.73 4.87 -10.09
C LEU A 102 -1.67 5.91 -10.41
N SER A 103 -0.73 6.11 -9.48
CA SER A 103 0.43 6.98 -9.66
C SER A 103 1.60 6.48 -8.83
N ALA A 104 2.81 6.75 -9.30
CA ALA A 104 4.04 6.56 -8.56
C ALA A 104 5.08 7.52 -9.12
N GLU A 105 5.32 8.60 -8.40
CA GLU A 105 6.07 9.73 -8.91
C GLU A 105 6.96 10.35 -7.85
N GLU A 106 8.13 10.78 -8.28
CA GLU A 106 9.00 11.62 -7.47
C GLU A 106 8.39 13.01 -7.32
N SER A 107 8.62 13.64 -6.16
CA SER A 107 8.12 14.97 -5.87
C SER A 107 9.05 15.73 -4.93
N THR A 108 8.70 16.98 -4.64
CA THR A 108 9.52 17.91 -3.83
C THR A 108 10.94 17.97 -4.39
N PHE A 109 11.08 18.56 -5.58
CA PHE A 109 12.35 18.61 -6.29
C PHE A 109 13.27 19.73 -5.79
N GLY A 110 14.58 19.51 -5.86
CA GLY A 110 15.59 20.50 -5.49
C GLY A 110 17.01 20.11 -5.91
N GLY A 111 18.01 20.74 -5.29
CA GLY A 111 19.41 20.54 -5.63
C GLY A 111 19.89 21.35 -6.85
N PRO A 112 21.13 21.11 -7.34
CA PRO A 112 21.66 21.79 -8.52
C PRO A 112 20.77 21.57 -9.74
N PHE A 113 20.68 22.58 -10.59
CA PHE A 113 20.01 22.48 -11.89
C PHE A 113 20.75 21.47 -12.76
N ASN A 114 20.02 20.50 -13.33
CA ASN A 114 20.56 19.58 -14.32
C ASN A 114 20.16 20.06 -15.73
N PRO A 115 21.10 20.55 -16.55
CA PRO A 115 20.80 21.02 -17.89
C PRO A 115 20.31 19.92 -18.84
N GLU A 116 20.62 18.64 -18.58
CA GLU A 116 20.17 17.52 -19.42
C GLU A 116 18.66 17.30 -19.35
N ILE A 117 18.06 17.58 -18.19
CA ILE A 117 16.61 17.44 -17.95
C ILE A 117 15.92 18.80 -17.75
N ALA A 118 16.66 19.90 -17.92
CA ALA A 118 16.22 21.28 -17.72
C ALA A 118 15.50 21.56 -16.38
N GLU A 119 15.80 20.79 -15.34
CA GLU A 119 15.07 20.80 -14.07
C GLU A 119 16.00 20.46 -12.89
N PRO A 120 15.56 20.60 -11.62
CA PRO A 120 16.39 20.23 -10.46
C PRO A 120 16.77 18.74 -10.46
N SER A 121 18.01 18.45 -10.05
CA SER A 121 18.61 17.11 -10.14
C SER A 121 18.16 16.12 -9.07
N LEU A 122 17.53 16.57 -7.98
CA LEU A 122 17.20 15.73 -6.83
C LEU A 122 15.70 15.74 -6.52
N ALA A 123 15.20 14.59 -6.07
CA ALA A 123 13.87 14.41 -5.50
C ALA A 123 13.98 14.09 -4.00
N PHE A 124 13.12 14.70 -3.20
CA PHE A 124 13.12 14.52 -1.74
C PHE A 124 11.92 13.74 -1.23
N GLN A 125 10.95 13.47 -2.10
CA GLN A 125 9.78 12.66 -1.82
C GLN A 125 9.46 11.73 -2.99
N PHE A 126 8.80 10.64 -2.68
CA PHE A 126 8.20 9.74 -3.64
C PHE A 126 6.76 9.47 -3.23
N ASN A 127 5.82 9.87 -4.07
CA ASN A 127 4.39 9.74 -3.84
C ASN A 127 3.84 8.57 -4.63
N GLU A 128 2.96 7.82 -4.01
CA GLU A 128 2.33 6.65 -4.62
C GLU A 128 0.86 6.61 -4.29
N GLN A 129 0.04 6.26 -5.29
CA GLN A 129 -1.37 5.99 -5.13
C GLN A 129 -1.70 4.63 -5.73
N LYS A 130 -2.46 3.81 -5.00
CA LYS A 130 -2.89 2.49 -5.47
C LYS A 130 -4.25 2.10 -4.92
N ILE A 131 -4.89 1.14 -5.59
CA ILE A 131 -6.09 0.48 -5.06
C ILE A 131 -5.73 -0.95 -4.74
N ILE A 132 -5.96 -1.35 -3.49
CA ILE A 132 -5.86 -2.74 -3.06
C ILE A 132 -7.24 -3.36 -2.88
N MET A 133 -7.31 -4.67 -2.94
CA MET A 133 -8.52 -5.44 -2.65
C MET A 133 -8.21 -6.56 -1.67
N ILE A 134 -9.09 -6.72 -0.69
CA ILE A 134 -9.00 -7.78 0.31
C ILE A 134 -10.36 -8.47 0.40
N CYS A 135 -10.34 -9.80 0.34
CA CYS A 135 -11.53 -10.62 0.40
C CYS A 135 -11.54 -11.49 1.65
N ILE A 136 -12.71 -11.64 2.27
CA ILE A 136 -12.93 -12.46 3.44
C ILE A 136 -14.08 -13.44 3.23
N ARG A 137 -14.06 -14.53 4.01
CA ARG A 137 -15.19 -15.44 4.22
C ARG A 137 -15.40 -15.70 5.69
N LYS A 138 -16.64 -16.04 6.05
CA LYS A 138 -16.94 -16.50 7.40
C LYS A 138 -16.42 -17.94 7.53
N LYS A 139 -15.76 -18.27 8.64
CA LYS A 139 -15.39 -19.65 8.92
C LYS A 139 -16.66 -20.36 9.38
N THR A 140 -17.15 -21.31 8.59
CA THR A 140 -18.22 -22.20 9.01
C THR A 140 -17.63 -23.21 10.00
N ALA A 141 -18.32 -23.41 11.12
CA ALA A 141 -18.03 -24.51 12.04
C ALA A 141 -18.24 -25.86 11.37
#